data_AF-A0A5J9SWW5-F1
#
_entry.id   AF-A0A5J9SWW5-F1
#
_cell.length_a   1.000
_cell.length_b   1.000
_cell.length_c   1.000
_cell.angle_alpha   90.00
_cell.angle_beta   90.00
_cell.angle_gamma   90.00
#
_symmetry.space_group_name_H-M   'P 1'
#
loop_
_entity.id
_entity.type
_entity.pdbx_description
1 polymer ?
#
loop_
_entity_poly.entity_id
_entity_poly.type
_entity_poly.pdbx_seq_one_letter_code
_entity_poly.pdbx_strand_id
1 'polypeptide(L)'
;MVPPTPVCMSPLLQASAFFGSWQALRFLINREDALGLASDAVLTQAFLDLLKDDEIGSSLATQRAFEAKEGADEVPWSALASLLEGVTIEGDTALHLLATYGDGENFLKSAGLIYRSAKHLLVAQNRKGDSPLHCAARAGRSEMISLLIALASDESSSGERFKEVVRMENGHKETALLQAIRFGSNHIAELLMAADSELANFPKEGMSPLYLAVFLEQVDTAKSLYRTS
;
A
#
# COMPACT_ATOMS: atom_id res chain seq x y z
N MET A 1 -7.75 24.59 15.25
CA MET A 1 -6.50 24.26 14.53
C MET A 1 -6.92 23.74 13.17
N VAL A 2 -6.50 24.40 12.09
CA VAL A 2 -6.73 23.90 10.73
C VAL A 2 -5.83 22.67 10.56
N PRO A 3 -6.35 21.49 10.15
CA PRO A 3 -5.50 20.35 9.89
C PRO A 3 -4.49 20.72 8.80
N PRO A 4 -3.22 20.25 8.89
CA PRO A 4 -2.25 20.50 7.84
C PRO A 4 -2.86 20.07 6.50
N THR A 5 -2.77 20.94 5.49
CA THR A 5 -3.26 20.62 4.15
C THR A 5 -2.53 19.37 3.66
N PRO A 6 -3.25 18.31 3.26
CA PRO A 6 -2.60 17.09 2.80
C PRO A 6 -1.69 17.42 1.62
N VAL A 7 -0.44 16.96 1.70
CA VAL A 7 0.53 17.13 0.62
C VAL A 7 0.03 16.30 -0.55
N CYS A 8 -0.19 16.92 -1.71
CA CYS A 8 -0.59 16.21 -2.91
C CYS A 8 0.54 15.27 -3.33
N MET A 9 0.21 14.00 -3.64
CA MET A 9 1.19 13.05 -4.16
C MET A 9 1.78 13.56 -5.48
N SER A 10 3.11 13.53 -5.59
CA SER A 10 3.74 13.89 -6.85
C SER A 10 3.34 12.87 -7.93
N PRO A 11 3.03 13.30 -9.17
CA PRO A 11 2.61 12.36 -10.20
C PRO A 11 3.66 11.30 -10.54
N LEU A 12 4.94 11.62 -10.38
CA LEU A 12 6.05 10.67 -10.58
C LEU A 12 6.06 9.58 -9.50
N LEU A 13 5.83 9.95 -8.22
CA LEU A 13 5.69 8.96 -7.16
C LEU A 13 4.44 8.10 -7.38
N GLN A 14 3.31 8.73 -7.75
CA GLN A 14 2.08 8.02 -8.04
C GLN A 14 2.25 7.01 -9.18
N ALA A 15 2.88 7.41 -10.28
CA ALA A 15 3.18 6.52 -11.40
C ALA A 15 4.13 5.39 -10.98
N SER A 16 5.20 5.69 -10.24
CA SER A 16 6.15 4.67 -9.77
C SER A 16 5.46 3.61 -8.92
N ALA A 17 4.59 4.03 -7.99
CA ALA A 17 3.85 3.12 -7.13
C ALA A 17 2.76 2.35 -7.88
N PHE A 18 2.11 2.98 -8.86
CA PHE A 18 1.08 2.34 -9.69
C PHE A 18 1.66 1.22 -10.57
N PHE A 19 2.81 1.46 -11.20
CA PHE A 19 3.49 0.47 -12.05
C PHE A 19 4.42 -0.46 -11.25
N GLY A 20 4.60 -0.20 -9.95
CA GLY A 20 5.52 -0.96 -9.10
C GLY A 20 6.97 -0.84 -9.53
N SER A 21 7.35 0.22 -10.26
CA SER A 21 8.70 0.37 -10.80
C SER A 21 9.67 0.72 -9.66
N TRP A 22 10.35 -0.31 -9.17
CA TRP A 22 11.32 -0.17 -8.08
C TRP A 22 12.48 0.75 -8.45
N GLN A 23 12.93 0.72 -9.70
CA GLN A 23 14.02 1.58 -10.16
C GLN A 23 13.62 3.06 -10.12
N ALA A 24 12.43 3.38 -10.63
CA ALA A 24 11.86 4.71 -10.61
C ALA A 24 11.67 5.22 -9.17
N LEU A 25 11.12 4.38 -8.28
CA LEU A 25 10.91 4.72 -6.87
C LEU A 25 12.25 4.90 -6.12
N ARG A 26 13.22 4.02 -6.37
CA ARG A 26 14.59 4.14 -5.82
C ARG A 26 15.28 5.40 -6.30
N PHE A 27 15.15 5.73 -7.58
CA PHE A 27 15.69 6.95 -8.13
C PHE A 27 15.10 8.17 -7.43
N LEU A 28 13.79 8.24 -7.26
CA LEU A 28 13.11 9.34 -6.57
C LEU A 28 13.52 9.47 -5.10
N ILE A 29 13.66 8.36 -4.37
CA ILE A 29 14.01 8.36 -2.95
C ILE A 29 15.50 8.68 -2.72
N ASN A 30 16.40 8.21 -3.59
CA ASN A 30 17.85 8.37 -3.41
C ASN A 30 18.43 9.56 -4.21
N ARG A 31 17.63 10.55 -4.61
CA ARG A 31 18.07 11.65 -5.50
C ARG A 31 19.22 12.50 -4.95
N GLU A 32 19.44 12.55 -3.63
CA GLU A 32 20.58 13.27 -3.05
C GLU A 32 21.94 12.67 -3.47
N ASP A 33 22.01 11.36 -3.76
CA ASP A 33 23.24 10.71 -4.22
C ASP A 33 23.54 10.95 -5.73
N ALA A 34 22.53 11.39 -6.51
CA ALA A 34 22.62 11.53 -7.97
C ALA A 34 22.93 12.95 -8.45
N LEU A 35 22.93 13.95 -7.56
CA LEU A 35 23.09 15.35 -7.93
C LEU A 35 24.55 15.81 -7.87
N GLY A 36 25.27 15.49 -8.94
CA GLY A 36 26.24 16.41 -9.53
C GLY A 36 25.72 16.88 -10.90
N LEU A 37 25.06 18.04 -10.97
CA LEU A 37 24.94 18.88 -12.18
C LEU A 37 23.88 18.54 -13.27
N ALA A 38 22.73 17.90 -12.99
CA ALA A 38 21.68 17.70 -14.00
C ALA A 38 20.44 18.59 -13.79
N SER A 39 19.88 19.14 -14.89
CA SER A 39 18.62 19.92 -14.86
C SER A 39 17.38 19.04 -14.66
N ASP A 40 16.31 19.59 -14.08
CA ASP A 40 15.06 18.87 -13.76
C ASP A 40 14.39 18.20 -14.97
N ALA A 41 14.54 18.79 -16.16
CA ALA A 41 14.03 18.21 -17.41
C ALA A 41 14.76 16.91 -17.78
N VAL A 42 16.07 16.85 -17.55
CA VAL A 42 16.90 15.66 -17.82
C VAL A 42 16.58 14.55 -16.82
N LEU A 43 16.36 14.89 -15.55
CA LEU A 43 15.97 13.93 -14.52
C LEU A 43 14.57 13.36 -14.77
N THR A 44 13.65 14.17 -15.29
CA THR A 44 12.31 13.72 -15.68
C THR A 44 12.37 12.79 -16.88
N GLN A 45 13.20 13.10 -17.88
CA GLN A 45 13.35 12.23 -19.05
C GLN A 45 14.01 10.88 -18.70
N ALA A 46 15.07 10.90 -17.88
CA ALA A 46 15.71 9.68 -17.39
C ALA A 46 14.74 8.80 -16.58
N PHE A 47 13.88 9.42 -15.78
CA PHE A 47 12.82 8.72 -15.04
C PHE A 47 11.78 8.09 -15.99
N LEU A 48 11.36 8.80 -17.03
CA LEU A 48 10.42 8.26 -18.02
C LEU A 48 11.03 7.09 -18.80
N ASP A 49 12.33 7.09 -19.05
CA ASP A 49 13.00 5.99 -19.71
C ASP A 49 13.09 4.75 -18.79
N LEU A 50 13.29 4.94 -17.48
CA LEU A 50 13.22 3.85 -16.48
C LEU A 50 11.82 3.20 -16.42
N LEU A 51 10.75 3.98 -16.61
CA LEU A 51 9.38 3.43 -16.66
C LEU A 51 9.09 2.63 -17.93
N LYS A 52 9.86 2.82 -19.01
CA LYS A 52 9.68 2.11 -20.29
C LYS A 52 10.41 0.77 -20.32
N ASP A 53 11.50 0.64 -19.57
CA ASP A 53 12.31 -0.58 -19.52
C ASP A 53 11.67 -1.69 -18.66
N ASP A 54 10.78 -1.33 -17.73
CA ASP A 54 9.92 -2.29 -17.04
C ASP A 54 8.77 -2.70 -18.01
N GLU A 55 8.84 -3.94 -18.55
CA GLU A 55 8.03 -4.51 -19.66
C GLU A 55 6.48 -4.39 -19.58
N ILE A 56 5.90 -3.72 -18.58
CA ILE A 56 4.47 -3.75 -18.26
C ILE A 56 3.73 -2.46 -18.70
N GLY A 57 4.40 -1.38 -19.13
CA GLY A 57 3.77 -0.04 -19.14
C GLY A 57 4.00 0.90 -20.32
N SER A 58 4.44 0.48 -21.51
CA SER A 58 5.01 1.45 -22.48
C SER A 58 4.06 2.54 -23.03
N SER A 59 2.74 2.32 -23.06
CA SER A 59 1.79 3.29 -23.65
C SER A 59 0.99 4.10 -22.62
N LEU A 60 0.37 3.43 -21.64
CA LEU A 60 -0.50 4.09 -20.65
C LEU A 60 0.27 4.84 -19.55
N ALA A 61 1.45 4.33 -19.16
CA ALA A 61 2.32 4.99 -18.17
C ALA A 61 2.85 6.31 -18.71
N THR A 62 3.31 6.29 -19.96
CA THR A 62 3.86 7.44 -20.66
C THR A 62 2.78 8.52 -20.86
N GLN A 63 1.57 8.15 -21.28
CA GLN A 63 0.48 9.10 -21.50
C GLN A 63 0.05 9.81 -20.20
N ARG A 64 -0.13 9.07 -19.11
CA ARG A 64 -0.52 9.66 -17.81
C ARG A 64 0.59 10.47 -17.15
N ALA A 65 1.85 10.08 -17.35
CA ALA A 65 3.00 10.87 -16.90
C ALA A 65 3.17 12.18 -17.71
N PHE A 66 2.77 12.21 -18.98
CA PHE A 66 2.73 13.43 -19.79
C PHE A 66 1.59 14.38 -19.37
N GLU A 67 0.40 13.87 -19.08
CA GLU A 67 -0.72 14.66 -18.56
C GLU A 67 -0.38 15.32 -17.20
N ALA A 68 0.39 14.62 -16.38
CA ALA A 68 0.92 15.15 -15.12
C ALA A 68 1.92 16.31 -15.27
N LYS A 69 2.57 16.45 -16.44
CA LYS A 69 3.55 17.51 -16.71
C LYS A 69 2.89 18.86 -16.96
N GLU A 70 1.62 18.90 -17.38
CA GLU A 70 0.93 20.15 -17.70
C GLU A 70 0.29 20.88 -16.49
N GLY A 71 0.41 20.34 -15.27
CA GLY A 71 -0.30 20.87 -14.10
C GLY A 71 0.54 21.20 -12.85
N ALA A 72 1.87 21.12 -12.90
CA ALA A 72 2.72 21.27 -11.71
C ALA A 72 3.61 22.51 -11.79
N ASP A 73 3.26 23.55 -11.02
CA ASP A 73 4.19 24.61 -10.62
C ASP A 73 5.39 23.98 -9.89
N GLU A 74 6.60 24.45 -10.22
CA GLU A 74 7.89 23.93 -9.76
C GLU A 74 8.00 23.94 -8.22
N VAL A 75 7.93 22.76 -7.58
CA VAL A 75 8.08 22.63 -6.11
C VAL A 75 9.55 22.34 -5.76
N PRO A 76 10.18 23.10 -4.83
CA PRO A 76 11.56 22.87 -4.41
C PRO A 76 11.75 21.54 -3.67
N TRP A 77 12.89 20.90 -3.94
CA TRP A 77 13.24 19.48 -3.76
C TRP A 77 13.85 19.12 -2.39
N SER A 78 13.72 19.98 -1.37
CA SER A 78 14.37 19.78 -0.05
C SER A 78 13.64 18.81 0.89
N ALA A 79 12.87 17.86 0.38
CA ALA A 79 11.77 17.25 1.12
C ALA A 79 11.57 15.75 0.85
N LEU A 80 12.62 14.93 1.00
CA LEU A 80 12.51 13.45 0.87
C LEU A 80 11.47 12.85 1.82
N ALA A 81 11.38 13.36 3.07
CA ALA A 81 10.31 13.00 3.99
C ALA A 81 8.94 13.42 3.42
N SER A 82 8.79 14.66 2.97
CA SER A 82 7.52 15.16 2.43
C SER A 82 7.09 14.52 1.11
N LEU A 83 8.02 13.94 0.34
CA LEU A 83 7.70 13.23 -0.90
C LEU A 83 6.83 12.01 -0.61
N LEU A 84 7.21 11.19 0.37
CA LEU A 84 6.46 9.98 0.77
C LEU A 84 5.20 10.29 1.58
N GLU A 85 5.10 11.48 2.19
CA GLU A 85 3.86 11.97 2.82
C GLU A 85 2.77 12.37 1.80
N GLY A 86 3.11 12.41 0.51
CA GLY A 86 2.15 12.73 -0.55
C GLY A 86 1.01 11.71 -0.62
N VAL A 87 -0.23 12.20 -0.68
CA VAL A 87 -1.44 11.37 -0.78
C VAL A 87 -2.26 11.68 -2.04
N THR A 88 -2.97 10.67 -2.55
CA THR A 88 -3.93 10.84 -3.66
C THR A 88 -5.19 11.58 -3.21
N ILE A 89 -6.10 11.84 -4.15
CA ILE A 89 -7.44 12.37 -3.85
C ILE A 89 -8.26 11.44 -2.92
N GLU A 90 -7.96 10.15 -2.88
CA GLU A 90 -8.59 9.18 -1.97
C GLU A 90 -7.86 9.09 -0.63
N GLY A 91 -6.77 9.85 -0.45
CA GLY A 91 -5.91 9.77 0.72
C GLY A 91 -4.93 8.60 0.68
N ASP A 92 -4.78 7.92 -0.46
CA ASP A 92 -3.86 6.79 -0.58
C ASP A 92 -2.41 7.29 -0.59
N THR A 93 -1.59 6.70 0.27
CA THR A 93 -0.13 6.86 0.23
C THR A 93 0.45 5.94 -0.86
N ALA A 94 1.74 6.12 -1.19
CA ALA A 94 2.40 5.25 -2.16
C ALA A 94 2.35 3.76 -1.77
N LEU A 95 2.32 3.45 -0.46
CA LEU A 95 2.19 2.08 0.03
C LEU A 95 0.79 1.49 -0.19
N HIS A 96 -0.28 2.30 -0.12
CA HIS A 96 -1.64 1.86 -0.47
C HIS A 96 -1.75 1.51 -1.96
N LEU A 97 -1.12 2.30 -2.82
CA LEU A 97 -1.11 2.07 -4.27
C LEU A 97 -0.38 0.76 -4.59
N LEU A 98 0.84 0.56 -4.07
CA LEU A 98 1.57 -0.70 -4.22
C LEU A 98 0.75 -1.89 -3.72
N ALA A 99 0.15 -1.76 -2.54
CA ALA A 99 -0.70 -2.79 -1.95
C ALA A 99 -1.91 -3.17 -2.81
N THR A 100 -2.44 -2.24 -3.59
CA THR A 100 -3.60 -2.47 -4.45
C THR A 100 -3.19 -3.08 -5.80
N TYR A 101 -2.15 -2.54 -6.44
CA TYR A 101 -1.89 -2.79 -7.85
C TYR A 101 -1.06 -4.03 -8.13
N GLY A 102 -0.19 -4.48 -7.22
CA GLY A 102 0.61 -5.66 -7.50
C GLY A 102 1.41 -6.22 -6.33
N ASP A 103 1.79 -7.48 -6.49
CA ASP A 103 2.54 -8.29 -5.54
C ASP A 103 3.72 -9.02 -6.19
N GLY A 104 4.09 -8.62 -7.41
CA GLY A 104 5.32 -9.07 -8.06
C GLY A 104 6.59 -8.51 -7.40
N GLU A 105 7.74 -9.07 -7.76
CA GLU A 105 9.04 -8.77 -7.12
C GLU A 105 9.35 -7.26 -7.03
N ASN A 106 9.08 -6.50 -8.10
CA ASN A 106 9.33 -5.06 -8.11
C ASN A 106 8.39 -4.28 -7.17
N PHE A 107 7.12 -4.71 -7.05
CA PHE A 107 6.18 -4.13 -6.08
C PHE A 107 6.64 -4.41 -4.64
N LEU A 108 7.06 -5.65 -4.35
CA LEU A 108 7.54 -6.03 -3.02
C LEU A 108 8.82 -5.28 -2.63
N LYS A 109 9.78 -5.16 -3.56
CA LYS A 109 11.00 -4.36 -3.35
C LYS A 109 10.68 -2.88 -3.11
N SER A 110 9.71 -2.34 -3.86
CA SER A 110 9.23 -0.96 -3.71
C SER A 110 8.58 -0.72 -2.35
N ALA A 111 7.71 -1.63 -1.90
CA ALA A 111 7.06 -1.57 -0.60
C ALA A 111 8.09 -1.61 0.54
N GLY A 112 9.07 -2.51 0.46
CA GLY A 112 10.18 -2.58 1.42
C GLY A 112 11.05 -1.32 1.42
N LEU A 113 11.26 -0.69 0.27
CA LEU A 113 12.00 0.57 0.17
C LEU A 113 11.26 1.73 0.85
N ILE A 114 9.96 1.86 0.57
CA ILE A 114 9.11 2.88 1.22
C ILE A 114 9.08 2.65 2.72
N TYR A 115 8.90 1.40 3.16
CA TYR A 115 8.86 1.07 4.58
C TYR A 115 10.15 1.47 5.31
N ARG A 116 11.32 1.18 4.74
CA ARG A 116 12.61 1.59 5.34
C ARG A 116 12.75 3.10 5.48
N SER A 117 12.13 3.85 4.57
CA SER A 117 12.21 5.32 4.52
C SER A 117 11.14 6.00 5.39
N ALA A 118 9.93 5.44 5.45
CA ALA A 118 8.75 6.00 6.09
C ALA A 118 7.88 4.88 6.72
N LYS A 119 8.34 4.37 7.86
CA LYS A 119 7.75 3.20 8.55
C LYS A 119 6.31 3.42 9.00
N HIS A 120 5.93 4.65 9.34
CA HIS A 120 4.59 5.00 9.80
C HIS A 120 3.52 4.79 8.71
N LEU A 121 3.91 4.76 7.43
CA LEU A 121 2.98 4.51 6.33
C LEU A 121 2.37 3.11 6.36
N LEU A 122 2.96 2.16 7.10
CA LEU A 122 2.41 0.82 7.29
C LEU A 122 1.04 0.82 7.99
N VAL A 123 0.80 1.81 8.86
CA VAL A 123 -0.44 2.00 9.63
C VAL A 123 -1.21 3.25 9.19
N ALA A 124 -0.78 3.91 8.11
CA ALA A 124 -1.48 5.06 7.58
C ALA A 124 -2.87 4.66 7.07
N GLN A 125 -3.85 5.53 7.25
CA GLN A 125 -5.22 5.31 6.81
C GLN A 125 -5.60 6.31 5.71
N ASN A 126 -6.17 5.81 4.62
CA ASN A 126 -6.74 6.67 3.58
C ASN A 126 -8.09 7.27 4.01
N ARG A 127 -8.80 7.97 3.10
CA ARG A 127 -10.09 8.60 3.44
C ARG A 127 -11.21 7.63 3.81
N LYS A 128 -11.10 6.35 3.42
CA LYS A 128 -12.03 5.28 3.82
C LYS A 128 -11.61 4.64 5.16
N GLY A 129 -10.49 5.08 5.74
CA GLY A 129 -9.86 4.45 6.89
C GLY A 129 -9.10 3.17 6.54
N ASP A 130 -9.03 2.79 5.26
CA ASP A 130 -8.31 1.58 4.85
C ASP A 130 -6.81 1.80 5.09
N SER A 131 -6.15 0.80 5.65
CA SER A 131 -4.70 0.70 5.69
C SER A 131 -4.16 -0.02 4.44
N PRO A 132 -2.84 0.00 4.17
CA PRO A 132 -2.28 -0.77 3.07
C PRO A 132 -2.66 -2.26 3.12
N LEU A 133 -2.76 -2.85 4.31
CA LEU A 133 -3.18 -4.24 4.48
C LEU A 133 -4.64 -4.47 4.04
N HIS A 134 -5.55 -3.53 4.31
CA HIS A 134 -6.94 -3.60 3.81
C HIS A 134 -6.98 -3.57 2.29
N CYS A 135 -6.21 -2.67 1.67
CA CYS A 135 -6.11 -2.57 0.22
C CYS A 135 -5.56 -3.87 -0.41
N ALA A 136 -4.51 -4.44 0.17
CA ALA A 136 -3.93 -5.71 -0.28
C ALA A 136 -4.92 -6.88 -0.14
N ALA A 137 -5.64 -6.95 0.99
CA ALA A 137 -6.63 -7.99 1.23
C ALA A 137 -7.82 -7.92 0.26
N ARG A 138 -8.33 -6.71 0.01
CA ARG A 138 -9.38 -6.46 -0.98
C ARG A 138 -8.93 -6.79 -2.40
N ALA A 139 -7.67 -6.51 -2.74
CA ALA A 139 -7.11 -6.76 -4.07
C ALA A 139 -6.58 -8.19 -4.27
N GLY A 140 -6.62 -9.04 -3.24
CA GLY A 140 -6.19 -10.44 -3.36
C GLY A 140 -4.66 -10.64 -3.43
N ARG A 141 -3.86 -9.71 -2.88
CA ARG A 141 -2.39 -9.67 -3.05
C ARG A 141 -1.66 -10.49 -1.99
N SER A 142 -1.59 -11.81 -2.15
CA SER A 142 -1.06 -12.72 -1.11
C SER A 142 0.39 -12.42 -0.72
N GLU A 143 1.29 -12.24 -1.70
CA GLU A 143 2.71 -12.00 -1.42
C GLU A 143 2.94 -10.63 -0.76
N MET A 144 2.15 -9.62 -1.16
CA MET A 144 2.20 -8.30 -0.54
C MET A 144 1.71 -8.34 0.90
N ILE A 145 0.65 -9.09 1.20
CA ILE A 145 0.16 -9.27 2.58
C ILE A 145 1.23 -9.92 3.44
N SER A 146 1.84 -11.01 2.95
CA SER A 146 2.95 -11.69 3.64
C SER A 146 4.09 -10.72 3.94
N LEU A 147 4.46 -9.87 2.99
CA LEU A 147 5.47 -8.84 3.18
C LEU A 147 5.05 -7.82 4.25
N LEU A 148 3.86 -7.23 4.15
CA LEU A 148 3.39 -6.21 5.10
C LEU A 148 3.35 -6.76 6.54
N ILE A 149 2.91 -8.01 6.70
CA ILE A 149 2.92 -8.73 7.98
C ILE A 149 4.35 -8.94 8.48
N ALA A 150 5.26 -9.39 7.62
CA ALA A 150 6.66 -9.60 7.99
C ALA A 150 7.33 -8.30 8.46
N LEU A 151 7.08 -7.19 7.75
CA LEU A 151 7.59 -5.86 8.11
C LEU A 151 7.06 -5.39 9.47
N ALA A 152 5.80 -5.69 9.80
CA ALA A 152 5.22 -5.37 11.10
C ALA A 152 5.84 -6.18 12.26
N SER A 153 6.22 -7.44 11.99
CA SER A 153 6.82 -8.34 12.96
C SER A 153 8.29 -8.06 13.26
N ASP A 154 9.03 -7.50 12.30
CA ASP A 154 10.50 -7.30 12.40
C ASP A 154 10.90 -6.25 13.46
N GLU A 155 10.00 -5.34 13.86
CA GLU A 155 10.36 -4.23 14.76
C GLU A 155 10.02 -4.42 16.23
N SER A 156 9.03 -5.26 16.56
CA SER A 156 8.47 -5.32 17.90
C SER A 156 8.78 -6.66 18.54
N SER A 157 9.74 -6.68 19.47
CA SER A 157 9.99 -7.85 20.33
C SER A 157 8.76 -8.25 21.17
N SER A 158 7.79 -7.33 21.33
CA SER A 158 6.51 -7.56 22.00
C SER A 158 5.36 -8.02 21.09
N GLY A 159 5.50 -8.00 19.77
CA GLY A 159 4.42 -8.33 18.82
C GLY A 159 3.26 -7.31 18.75
N GLU A 160 3.35 -6.19 19.46
CA GLU A 160 2.28 -5.19 19.50
C GLU A 160 2.05 -4.52 18.14
N ARG A 161 3.11 -4.18 17.40
CA ARG A 161 2.99 -3.59 16.06
C ARG A 161 2.37 -4.55 15.04
N PHE A 162 2.68 -5.84 15.15
CA PHE A 162 2.03 -6.86 14.35
C PHE A 162 0.52 -6.86 14.59
N LYS A 163 0.09 -6.87 15.86
CA LYS A 163 -1.35 -6.83 16.20
C LYS A 163 -2.01 -5.53 15.76
N GLU A 164 -1.33 -4.39 15.92
CA GLU A 164 -1.81 -3.09 15.45
C GLU A 164 -2.10 -3.11 13.95
N VAL A 165 -1.17 -3.63 13.14
CA VAL A 165 -1.32 -3.70 11.67
C VAL A 165 -2.40 -4.70 11.26
N VAL A 166 -2.40 -5.91 11.83
CA VAL A 166 -3.28 -7.01 11.41
C VAL A 166 -4.72 -6.83 11.91
N ARG A 167 -4.91 -6.27 13.11
CA ARG A 167 -6.24 -6.05 13.72
C ARG A 167 -6.78 -4.65 13.51
N MET A 168 -6.11 -3.82 12.70
CA MET A 168 -6.57 -2.48 12.38
C MET A 168 -7.98 -2.52 11.80
N GLU A 169 -8.82 -1.57 12.22
CA GLU A 169 -10.17 -1.37 11.70
C GLU A 169 -10.19 -0.15 10.78
N ASN A 170 -10.84 -0.27 9.63
CA ASN A 170 -11.09 0.87 8.75
C ASN A 170 -12.28 1.74 9.23
N GLY A 171 -12.67 2.74 8.43
CA GLY A 171 -13.77 3.65 8.75
C GLY A 171 -15.14 2.97 8.86
N HIS A 172 -15.28 1.75 8.33
CA HIS A 172 -16.48 0.90 8.43
C HIS A 172 -16.42 -0.12 9.57
N LYS A 173 -15.42 -0.02 10.45
CA LYS A 173 -15.15 -1.01 11.50
C LYS A 173 -14.80 -2.39 10.95
N GLU A 174 -14.26 -2.46 9.75
CA GLU A 174 -13.86 -3.73 9.14
C GLU A 174 -12.36 -3.94 9.24
N THR A 175 -11.94 -5.17 9.51
CA THR A 175 -10.54 -5.60 9.44
C THR A 175 -10.17 -6.03 8.01
N ALA A 176 -8.87 -6.22 7.75
CA ALA A 176 -8.41 -6.79 6.49
C ALA A 176 -9.01 -8.19 6.20
N LEU A 177 -9.30 -8.98 7.25
CA LEU A 177 -9.98 -10.27 7.11
C LEU A 177 -11.41 -10.11 6.57
N LEU A 178 -12.17 -9.15 7.09
CA LEU A 178 -13.51 -8.86 6.57
C LEU A 178 -13.48 -8.39 5.11
N GLN A 179 -12.46 -7.60 4.71
CA GLN A 179 -12.26 -7.25 3.31
C GLN A 179 -12.01 -8.51 2.46
N ALA A 180 -11.11 -9.41 2.89
CA ALA A 180 -10.86 -10.65 2.15
C ALA A 180 -12.13 -11.50 1.96
N ILE A 181 -12.93 -11.67 3.02
CA ILE A 181 -14.20 -12.40 2.97
C ILE A 181 -15.20 -11.69 2.06
N ARG A 182 -15.36 -10.37 2.21
CA ARG A 182 -16.31 -9.55 1.42
C ARG A 182 -16.06 -9.66 -0.09
N PHE A 183 -14.79 -9.74 -0.49
CA PHE A 183 -14.38 -9.84 -1.88
C PHE A 183 -14.14 -11.29 -2.34
N GLY A 184 -14.51 -12.30 -1.54
CA GLY A 184 -14.46 -13.72 -1.92
C GLY A 184 -13.06 -14.31 -2.01
N SER A 185 -12.07 -13.69 -1.35
CA SER A 185 -10.67 -14.10 -1.38
C SER A 185 -10.37 -15.11 -0.26
N ASN A 186 -10.88 -16.34 -0.40
CA ASN A 186 -10.74 -17.40 0.62
C ASN A 186 -9.28 -17.67 1.00
N HIS A 187 -8.38 -17.75 0.01
CA HIS A 187 -6.95 -17.95 0.25
C HIS A 187 -6.33 -16.83 1.09
N ILE A 188 -6.74 -15.58 0.89
CA ILE A 188 -6.29 -14.45 1.69
C ILE A 188 -6.85 -14.50 3.10
N ALA A 189 -8.12 -14.89 3.25
CA ALA A 189 -8.71 -15.08 4.58
C ALA A 189 -7.94 -16.14 5.37
N GLU A 190 -7.59 -17.28 4.74
CA GLU A 190 -6.75 -18.32 5.35
C GLU A 190 -5.36 -17.81 5.71
N LEU A 191 -4.70 -17.04 4.83
CA LEU A 191 -3.39 -16.45 5.09
C LEU A 191 -3.43 -15.52 6.31
N LEU A 192 -4.43 -14.63 6.40
CA LEU A 192 -4.60 -13.71 7.53
C LEU A 192 -4.91 -14.46 8.83
N MET A 193 -5.76 -15.49 8.81
CA MET A 193 -6.04 -16.33 9.98
C MET A 193 -4.84 -17.17 10.40
N ALA A 194 -3.99 -17.60 9.47
CA ALA A 194 -2.76 -18.32 9.77
C ALA A 194 -1.72 -17.40 10.43
N ALA A 195 -1.70 -16.11 10.07
CA ALA A 195 -0.85 -15.12 10.71
C ALA A 195 -1.34 -14.78 12.13
N ASP A 196 -2.64 -14.57 12.31
CA ASP A 196 -3.25 -14.29 13.62
C ASP A 196 -4.58 -15.05 13.76
N SER A 197 -4.55 -16.16 14.50
CA SER A 197 -5.74 -16.99 14.71
C SER A 197 -6.85 -16.24 15.44
N GLU A 198 -6.52 -15.29 16.32
CA GLU A 198 -7.53 -14.51 17.03
C GLU A 198 -8.22 -13.46 16.14
N LEU A 199 -7.73 -13.20 14.92
CA LEU A 199 -8.32 -12.23 14.00
C LEU A 199 -9.76 -12.56 13.63
N ALA A 200 -10.15 -13.84 13.71
CA ALA A 200 -11.53 -14.30 13.54
C ALA A 200 -12.52 -13.65 14.53
N ASN A 201 -12.02 -13.15 15.67
CA ASN A 201 -12.79 -12.48 16.72
C ASN A 201 -12.81 -10.95 16.58
N PHE A 202 -12.25 -10.40 15.49
CA PHE A 202 -12.21 -8.96 15.23
C PHE A 202 -13.02 -8.59 13.96
N PRO A 203 -13.64 -7.41 13.94
CA PRO A 203 -13.66 -6.36 14.98
C PRO A 203 -14.45 -6.81 16.23
N LYS A 204 -14.15 -6.21 17.40
CA LYS A 204 -14.92 -6.48 18.63
C LYS A 204 -16.33 -5.87 18.56
N GLU A 205 -16.45 -4.77 17.83
CA GLU A 205 -17.70 -4.06 17.59
C GLU A 205 -17.89 -3.95 16.08
N GLY A 206 -18.97 -4.52 15.54
CA GLY A 206 -19.26 -4.48 14.11
C GLY A 206 -19.66 -5.85 13.56
N MET A 207 -19.37 -6.05 12.28
CA MET A 207 -19.73 -7.28 11.57
C MET A 207 -18.80 -8.43 11.97
N SER A 208 -19.37 -9.55 12.43
CA SER A 208 -18.58 -10.76 12.70
C SER A 208 -18.06 -11.37 11.38
N PRO A 209 -16.77 -11.76 11.28
CA PRO A 209 -16.24 -12.50 10.14
C PRO A 209 -17.03 -13.77 9.83
N LEU A 210 -17.41 -14.54 10.84
CA LEU A 210 -18.18 -15.77 10.67
C LEU A 210 -19.59 -15.48 10.12
N TYR A 211 -20.25 -14.46 10.65
CA TYR A 211 -21.55 -14.03 10.13
C TYR A 211 -21.47 -13.64 8.66
N LEU A 212 -20.47 -12.83 8.28
CA LEU A 212 -20.29 -12.41 6.88
C LEU A 212 -20.00 -13.61 5.96
N ALA A 213 -19.15 -14.55 6.38
CA ALA A 213 -18.85 -15.74 5.59
C ALA A 213 -20.09 -16.61 5.35
N VAL A 214 -20.94 -16.78 6.37
CA VAL A 214 -22.21 -17.51 6.23
C VAL A 214 -23.19 -16.75 5.35
N PHE A 215 -23.31 -15.43 5.53
CA PHE A 215 -24.18 -14.58 4.71
C PHE A 215 -23.81 -14.58 3.23
N LEU A 216 -22.52 -14.71 2.92
CA LEU A 216 -21.99 -14.81 1.56
C LEU A 216 -21.89 -16.27 1.06
N GLU A 217 -22.40 -17.24 1.82
CA GLU A 217 -22.38 -18.68 1.49
C GLU A 217 -20.96 -19.25 1.25
N GLN A 218 -19.94 -18.65 1.86
CA GLN A 218 -18.54 -19.11 1.79
C GLN A 218 -18.30 -20.22 2.82
N VAL A 219 -18.77 -21.43 2.49
CA VAL A 219 -18.76 -22.59 3.40
C VAL A 219 -17.36 -22.91 3.93
N ASP A 220 -16.33 -22.87 3.10
CA ASP A 220 -14.97 -23.22 3.51
C ASP A 220 -14.39 -22.18 4.47
N THR A 221 -14.53 -20.90 4.16
CA THR A 221 -14.12 -19.79 5.03
C THR A 221 -14.87 -19.82 6.36
N ALA A 222 -16.19 -20.06 6.35
CA ALA A 222 -17.00 -20.19 7.55
C ALA A 222 -16.56 -21.38 8.43
N LYS A 223 -16.24 -22.53 7.82
CA LYS A 223 -15.68 -23.69 8.54
C LYS A 223 -14.33 -23.38 9.15
N SER A 224 -13.46 -22.68 8.43
CA SER A 224 -12.14 -22.27 8.94
C SER A 224 -12.31 -21.32 10.13
N LEU A 225 -13.14 -20.30 10.01
CA LEU A 225 -13.44 -19.35 11.10
C LEU A 225 -14.01 -20.04 12.34
N TYR A 226 -14.95 -20.98 12.17
CA TYR A 226 -15.54 -21.73 13.29
C TYR A 226 -14.52 -22.61 14.04
N ARG A 227 -13.48 -23.10 13.37
CA ARG A 227 -12.44 -23.91 14.02
C ARG A 227 -11.45 -23.08 14.81
N THR A 228 -11.38 -21.78 14.52
CA THR A 228 -10.37 -20.87 15.05
C THR A 228 -10.94 -19.89 16.10
N SER A 229 -12.28 -19.74 16.15
CA SER A 229 -13.02 -19.00 17.19
C SER A 229 -13.16 -19.77 18.50
#